data_AF-A0A4U0ZAA6-F1
#
_entry.id   AF-A0A4U0ZAA6-F1
#
_cell.length_a   1.000
_cell.length_b   1.000
_cell.length_c   1.000
_cell.angle_alpha   90.00
_cell.angle_beta   90.00
_cell.angle_gamma   90.00
#
_symmetry.space_group_name_H-M   'P 1'
#
loop_
_entity.id
_entity.type
_entity.pdbx_description
1 polymer ?
#
loop_
_entity_poly.entity_id
_entity_poly.type
_entity_poly.pdbx_seq_one_letter_code
_entity_poly.pdbx_strand_id
1 'polypeptide(L)' 'MSQLPPLDTWRFDAITAGPEKLWGLTAIAAALGISVDKTRRLARRPTVPIYRNEGGYFATRSELNVWLRRKG' A
#
# COMPACT_ATOMS: atom_id res chain seq x y z
N MET A 1 22.97 -14.12 0.41
CA MET A 1 21.61 -14.06 1.00
C MET A 1 21.37 -12.61 1.38
N SER A 2 20.62 -11.86 0.57
CA SER A 2 20.43 -10.42 0.77
C SER A 2 19.50 -10.20 1.97
N GLN A 3 20.10 -9.94 3.14
CA GLN A 3 19.39 -9.51 4.33
C GLN A 3 18.80 -8.12 4.05
N LEU A 4 17.54 -8.07 3.62
CA LEU A 4 16.78 -6.83 3.59
C LEU A 4 16.71 -6.32 5.04
N PRO A 5 17.28 -5.15 5.36
CA PRO A 5 17.23 -4.62 6.72
C PRO A 5 15.77 -4.42 7.15
N PRO A 6 15.47 -4.47 8.47
CA PRO A 6 14.14 -4.17 8.99
C PRO A 6 13.64 -2.85 8.42
N LEU A 7 12.36 -2.81 8.03
CA LEU A 7 11.74 -1.60 7.49
C LEU A 7 11.60 -0.57 8.63
N ASP A 8 12.65 0.22 8.88
CA ASP A 8 12.58 1.31 9.84
C ASP A 8 11.51 2.31 9.40
N THR A 9 10.68 2.74 10.36
CA THR A 9 9.57 3.71 10.19
C THR A 9 9.99 4.96 9.40
N TRP A 10 11.26 5.36 9.50
CA TRP A 10 11.83 6.52 8.82
C TRP A 10 12.04 6.33 7.30
N ARG A 11 12.33 5.10 6.84
CA ARG A 11 12.35 4.78 5.40
C ARG A 11 10.94 4.75 4.81
N PHE A 12 9.94 4.33 5.59
CA PHE A 12 8.54 4.40 5.17
C PHE A 12 8.13 5.84 4.87
N ASP A 13 8.50 6.80 5.73
CA ASP A 13 8.17 8.22 5.58
C ASP A 13 8.89 8.85 4.36
N ALA A 14 10.17 8.52 4.13
CA ALA A 14 10.92 9.02 2.96
C ALA A 14 10.40 8.46 1.62
N ILE A 15 9.85 7.24 1.59
CA ILE A 15 9.23 6.64 0.41
C ILE A 15 7.78 7.16 0.21
N THR A 16 7.16 7.72 1.23
CA THR A 16 5.76 8.19 1.18
C THR A 16 5.56 9.62 0.71
N ALA A 17 6.61 10.31 0.26
CA ALA A 17 6.51 11.58 -0.49
C ALA A 17 5.90 11.44 -1.91
N GLY A 18 5.03 10.45 -2.11
CA GLY A 18 4.30 10.22 -3.35
C GLY A 18 2.88 10.76 -3.30
N PRO A 19 2.13 10.68 -4.40
CA PRO A 19 0.75 11.17 -4.46
C PRO A 19 -0.12 10.52 -3.38
N GLU A 20 -1.00 11.33 -2.77
CA GLU A 20 -1.94 10.89 -1.73
C GLU A 20 -3.00 9.94 -2.29
N LYS A 21 -3.48 10.24 -3.50
CA LYS A 21 -4.48 9.42 -4.22
C LYS A 21 -3.76 8.40 -5.09
N LEU A 22 -3.98 7.12 -4.80
CA LEU A 22 -3.40 6.01 -5.56
C LEU A 22 -4.50 5.36 -6.40
N TRP A 23 -4.32 5.45 -7.72
CA TRP A 23 -5.25 4.89 -8.69
C TRP A 23 -4.67 3.64 -9.35
N GLY A 24 -5.44 2.57 -9.33
CA GLY A 24 -5.07 1.27 -9.87
C GLY A 24 -4.16 0.46 -8.94
N LEU A 25 -4.20 -0.86 -9.14
CA LEU A 25 -3.42 -1.81 -8.33
C LEU A 25 -1.92 -1.58 -8.46
N THR A 26 -1.42 -1.08 -9.59
CA THR A 26 0.01 -0.82 -9.81
C THR A 26 0.52 0.31 -8.90
N ALA A 27 -0.21 1.43 -8.79
CA ALA A 27 0.19 2.53 -7.92
C ALA A 27 0.12 2.13 -6.43
N ILE A 28 -0.92 1.38 -6.06
CA ILE A 28 -1.10 0.86 -4.70
C ILE A 28 0.01 -0.15 -4.35
N ALA A 29 0.34 -1.05 -5.28
CA ALA A 29 1.40 -2.03 -5.12
C ALA A 29 2.77 -1.37 -4.92
N ALA A 30 3.07 -0.34 -5.72
CA ALA A 30 4.29 0.44 -5.60
C ALA A 30 4.38 1.16 -4.25
N ALA A 31 3.27 1.76 -3.78
CA ALA A 31 3.23 2.44 -2.48
C ALA A 31 3.42 1.47 -1.29
N LEU A 32 2.91 0.24 -1.41
CA LEU A 32 3.04 -0.80 -0.40
C LEU A 32 4.34 -1.62 -0.53
N GLY A 33 5.12 -1.45 -1.59
CA GLY A 33 6.33 -2.23 -1.85
C GLY A 33 6.06 -3.73 -2.09
N ILE A 34 4.93 -4.09 -2.69
CA ILE A 34 4.52 -5.48 -2.92
C ILE A 34 4.12 -5.72 -4.38
N SER A 35 3.90 -6.98 -4.78
CA SER A 35 3.41 -7.29 -6.12
C SER A 35 1.95 -6.87 -6.34
N VAL A 36 1.60 -6.62 -7.60
CA VAL A 36 0.22 -6.32 -8.03
C VAL A 36 -0.73 -7.46 -7.66
N ASP A 37 -0.31 -8.72 -7.79
CA ASP A 37 -1.13 -9.88 -7.40
C ASP A 37 -1.39 -9.94 -5.90
N LYS A 38 -0.39 -9.64 -5.07
CA LYS A 38 -0.57 -9.54 -3.61
C LYS A 38 -1.52 -8.40 -3.27
N THR A 39 -1.38 -7.26 -3.94
CA THR A 39 -2.28 -6.11 -3.80
C THR A 39 -3.71 -6.45 -4.18
N ARG A 40 -3.92 -7.19 -5.29
CA ARG A 40 -5.24 -7.67 -5.72
C ARG A 40 -5.88 -8.59 -4.67
N ARG A 41 -5.08 -9.47 -4.04
CA ARG A 41 -5.57 -10.32 -2.94
C ARG A 41 -5.95 -9.49 -1.71
N LEU A 42 -5.16 -8.48 -1.36
CA LEU A 42 -5.46 -7.56 -0.26
C LEU A 42 -6.73 -6.74 -0.54
N ALA A 43 -6.95 -6.30 -1.77
CA ALA A 43 -8.14 -5.56 -2.17
C ALA A 43 -9.46 -6.34 -2.03
N ARG A 44 -9.40 -7.67 -1.88
CA ARG A 44 -10.58 -8.50 -1.58
C ARG A 44 -10.89 -8.58 -0.09
N ARG A 45 -10.02 -8.05 0.77
CA ARG A 45 -10.19 -8.11 2.23
C ARG A 45 -10.87 -6.82 2.68
N PRO A 46 -12.00 -6.89 3.40
CA PRO A 46 -12.72 -5.70 3.85
C PRO A 46 -11.94 -4.87 4.88
N THR A 47 -10.89 -5.43 5.46
CA THR A 47 -10.05 -4.78 6.47
C THR A 47 -8.89 -3.98 5.89
N VAL A 48 -8.70 -4.00 4.56
CA VAL A 48 -7.66 -3.24 3.88
C VAL A 48 -8.32 -2.05 3.19
N PRO A 49 -7.81 -0.81 3.36
CA PRO A 49 -8.40 0.39 2.77
C PRO A 49 -8.04 0.50 1.27
N ILE A 50 -8.47 -0.50 0.50
CA ILE A 50 -8.43 -0.50 -0.96
C ILE A 50 -9.87 -0.63 -1.44
N TYR A 51 -10.36 0.46 -1.99
CA TYR A 51 -11.72 0.61 -2.50
C TYR A 51 -11.78 0.19 -3.97
N ARG A 52 -12.94 -0.33 -4.38
CA ARG A 52 -13.22 -0.67 -5.78
C ARG A 52 -14.35 0.21 -6.29
N ASN A 53 -14.14 0.85 -7.44
CA ASN A 53 -15.17 1.60 -8.16
C ASN A 53 -15.28 1.09 -9.62
N GLU A 54 -16.20 1.65 -10.40
CA GLU A 54 -16.39 1.28 -11.82
C GLU A 54 -15.11 1.47 -12.66
N GLY A 55 -14.25 2.42 -12.26
CA GLY A 55 -12.97 2.71 -12.92
C GLY A 55 -11.77 1.87 -12.45
N GLY A 56 -11.93 0.99 -11.46
CA GLY A 56 -10.87 0.12 -10.96
C GLY A 56 -10.69 0.14 -9.44
N TYR A 57 -9.43 0.24 -8.99
CA TYR A 57 -9.07 0.22 -7.56
C TYR A 57 -8.52 1.58 -7.14
N PHE A 58 -8.86 1.98 -5.92
CA PHE A 58 -8.46 3.25 -5.33
C PHE A 58 -8.02 3.04 -3.89
N ALA A 59 -7.00 3.76 -3.46
CA ALA A 59 -6.64 3.85 -2.05
C ALA A 59 -6.01 5.22 -1.77
N THR A 60 -6.08 5.65 -0.51
CA THR A 60 -5.28 6.78 -0.06
C THR A 60 -4.01 6.29 0.62
N ARG A 61 -2.92 7.04 0.44
CA ARG A 61 -1.65 6.73 1.07
C ARG A 61 -1.75 6.83 2.60
N SER A 62 -2.45 7.84 3.11
CA SER A 62 -2.67 8.01 4.55
C SER A 62 -3.39 6.81 5.18
N GLU A 63 -4.47 6.32 4.57
CA GLU A 63 -5.20 5.15 5.10
C GLU A 63 -4.35 3.88 5.04
N LEU A 64 -3.60 3.66 3.95
CA LEU A 64 -2.69 2.52 3.85
C LEU A 64 -1.59 2.58 4.92
N ASN A 65 -1.02 3.74 5.18
CA ASN A 65 -0.01 3.93 6.23
C ASN A 65 -0.60 3.67 7.63
N VAL A 66 -1.80 4.17 7.92
CA VAL A 66 -2.51 3.90 9.18
C VAL A 66 -2.79 2.41 9.33
N TRP A 67 -3.23 1.75 8.26
CA TRP A 67 -3.48 0.32 8.24
C TRP A 67 -2.21 -0.50 8.50
N LEU A 68 -1.07 -0.13 7.87
CA LEU A 68 0.22 -0.76 8.09
C LEU A 68 0.65 -0.63 9.57
N ARG A 69 0.51 0.56 10.16
CA ARG A 69 0.86 0.82 11.56
C ARG A 69 -0.01 0.06 12.56
N ARG A 70 -1.27 -0.26 12.22
CA ARG A 70 -2.18 -1.08 13.06
C ARG A 70 -1.95 -2.58 12.92
N LYS A 71 -1.21 -3.01 11.90
CA LYS A 71 -0.96 -4.42 11.57
C LYS A 71 0.40 -4.92 12.06
N GLY A 72 1.34 -4.01 12.37
CA GLY A 72 2.61 -4.29 13.05
C GLY A 72 2.44 -4.27 14.56
#